data_AF-A0A9X6X639-F1
#
_entry.id   AF-A0A9X6X639-F1
#
_cell.length_a   1.000
_cell.length_b   1.000
_cell.length_c   1.000
_cell.angle_alpha   90.00
_cell.angle_beta   90.00
_cell.angle_gamma   90.00
#
_symmetry.space_group_name_H-M   'P 1'
#
loop_
_entity.id
_entity.type
_entity.pdbx_description
1 polymer ?
#
loop_
_entity_poly.entity_id
_entity_poly.type
_entity_poly.pdbx_seq_one_letter_code
_entity_poly.pdbx_strand_id
1 'polypeptide(L)'
;MKKEFAISISNQIKNWIVSNNSLFNIEEIPTTFNTLQNFQQWTNGKPIVSAFHLSKVEEESYYLLLIDWHRNDNFYLVIYVENKSTTAAEIREIREQDGQFSLVWKYNPLKRDGKNAERKAYFKQVFGSLQVEIPIPSTPNEVERFFNDLYKLCRNRQTADRIIDLYDI
;
A
#
# COMPACT_ATOMS: atom_id res chain seq x y z
N MET A 1 -7.86 -3.54 9.43
CA MET A 1 -6.95 -4.28 10.34
C MET A 1 -7.06 -3.67 11.72
N LYS A 2 -6.78 -4.46 12.77
CA LYS A 2 -6.66 -3.92 14.13
C LYS A 2 -5.46 -2.97 14.21
N LYS A 3 -5.51 -2.00 15.12
CA LYS A 3 -4.44 -1.01 15.34
C LYS A 3 -3.07 -1.64 15.65
N GLU A 4 -3.05 -2.78 16.33
CA GLU A 4 -1.83 -3.50 16.70
C GLU A 4 -0.98 -3.91 15.48
N PHE A 5 -1.61 -4.32 14.38
CA PHE A 5 -0.90 -4.64 13.13
C PHE A 5 -0.30 -3.38 12.51
N ALA A 6 -1.03 -2.27 12.53
CA ALA A 6 -0.52 -0.99 12.04
C ALA A 6 0.70 -0.52 12.86
N ILE A 7 0.65 -0.65 14.18
CA ILE A 7 1.78 -0.36 15.07
C ILE A 7 2.96 -1.29 14.78
N SER A 8 2.71 -2.60 14.63
CA SER A 8 3.75 -3.58 14.35
C SER A 8 4.48 -3.27 13.02
N ILE A 9 3.73 -3.05 11.93
CA ILE A 9 4.31 -2.64 10.63
C ILE A 9 5.13 -1.37 10.78
N SER A 10 4.56 -0.34 11.44
CA SER A 10 5.27 0.92 11.67
C SER A 10 6.59 0.73 12.42
N ASN A 11 6.60 -0.12 13.45
CA ASN A 11 7.80 -0.36 14.25
C ASN A 11 8.87 -1.09 13.44
N GLN A 12 8.49 -2.09 12.63
CA GLN A 12 9.48 -2.78 11.78
C GLN A 12 10.09 -1.83 10.76
N ILE A 13 9.30 -0.97 10.12
CA ILE A 13 9.80 0.04 9.20
C ILE A 13 10.77 1.00 9.90
N LYS A 14 10.39 1.53 11.07
CA LYS A 14 11.24 2.46 11.85
C LYS A 14 12.56 1.81 12.27
N ASN A 15 12.52 0.57 12.71
CA ASN A 15 13.72 -0.17 13.08
C ASN A 15 14.62 -0.42 11.87
N TRP A 16 14.03 -0.74 10.72
CA TRP A 16 14.77 -0.94 9.48
C TRP A 16 15.46 0.34 8.99
N ILE A 17 14.82 1.52 9.13
CA ILE A 17 15.43 2.82 8.79
C ILE A 17 16.78 3.02 9.45
N VAL A 18 16.90 2.65 10.73
CA VAL A 18 18.11 2.87 11.54
C VAL A 18 19.29 2.00 11.08
N SER A 19 19.03 0.88 10.41
CA SER A 19 20.04 -0.15 10.16
C SER A 19 20.27 -0.51 8.69
N ASN A 20 19.65 0.19 7.73
CA ASN A 20 19.67 -0.25 6.32
C ASN A 20 20.85 0.29 5.50
N ASN A 21 21.31 -0.55 4.56
CA ASN A 21 22.13 -0.19 3.38
C ASN A 21 21.36 -0.64 2.12
N SER A 22 20.13 -0.16 1.95
CA SER A 22 19.24 -0.59 0.88
C SER A 22 19.17 0.43 -0.26
N LEU A 23 18.62 0.01 -1.41
CA LEU A 23 18.27 0.90 -2.52
C LEU A 23 16.97 1.68 -2.28
N PHE A 24 16.19 1.29 -1.28
CA PHE A 24 15.02 2.04 -0.85
C PHE A 24 15.43 3.20 0.05
N ASN A 25 14.90 4.39 -0.23
CA ASN A 25 14.88 5.49 0.71
C ASN A 25 13.49 5.55 1.35
N ILE A 26 13.44 5.74 2.66
CA ILE A 26 12.17 5.92 3.36
C ILE A 26 12.28 6.97 4.45
N GLU A 27 11.33 7.89 4.44
CA GLU A 27 11.28 9.02 5.35
C GLU A 27 9.96 9.01 6.11
N GLU A 28 10.00 9.07 7.44
CA GLU A 28 8.77 9.25 8.22
C GLU A 28 8.25 10.67 8.05
N ILE A 29 6.97 10.80 7.75
CA ILE A 29 6.29 12.09 7.63
C ILE A 29 5.84 12.51 9.04
N PRO A 30 6.24 13.70 9.52
CA PRO A 30 5.82 14.19 10.83
C PRO A 30 4.29 14.25 10.95
N THR A 31 3.79 13.83 12.11
CA THR A 31 2.38 13.95 12.45
C THR A 31 2.20 14.91 13.62
N THR A 32 1.04 15.56 13.71
CA THR A 32 0.70 16.44 14.82
C THR A 32 -0.57 15.92 15.46
N PHE A 33 -0.54 15.69 16.78
CA PHE A 33 -1.66 15.08 17.52
C PHE A 33 -2.17 13.77 16.89
N ASN A 34 -1.26 12.92 16.39
CA ASN A 34 -1.59 11.68 15.68
C ASN A 34 -2.50 11.88 14.47
N THR A 35 -2.33 12.99 13.75
CA THR A 35 -3.00 13.29 12.49
C THR A 35 -2.01 13.81 11.47
N LEU A 36 -2.31 13.58 10.18
CA LEU A 36 -1.51 14.09 9.08
C LEU A 36 -2.06 15.45 8.62
N GLN A 37 -1.19 16.46 8.59
CA GLN A 37 -1.53 17.82 8.20
C GLN A 37 -1.03 18.09 6.77
N ASN A 38 -1.79 18.89 6.00
CA ASN A 38 -1.40 19.35 4.65
C ASN A 38 -1.01 18.23 3.66
N PHE A 39 -1.60 17.04 3.78
CA PHE A 39 -1.32 15.91 2.87
C PHE A 39 -2.36 15.79 1.75
N GLN A 40 -3.57 15.34 2.08
CA GLN A 40 -4.73 15.28 1.21
C GLN A 40 -5.99 15.53 2.06
N GLN A 41 -7.01 16.18 1.49
CA GLN A 41 -8.22 16.50 2.28
C GLN A 41 -8.86 15.26 2.94
N TRP A 42 -8.74 14.11 2.27
CA TRP A 42 -9.27 12.83 2.75
C TRP A 42 -8.53 12.28 3.96
N THR A 43 -7.30 12.73 4.27
CA THR A 43 -6.56 12.31 5.47
C THR A 43 -6.85 13.20 6.68
N ASN A 44 -7.47 14.37 6.48
CA ASN A 44 -7.58 15.40 7.53
C ASN A 44 -8.35 14.93 8.76
N GLY A 45 -7.73 15.13 9.93
CA GLY A 45 -8.30 14.80 11.24
C GLY A 45 -8.57 13.31 11.47
N LYS A 46 -8.02 12.42 10.63
CA LYS A 46 -8.11 10.97 10.85
C LYS A 46 -6.94 10.52 11.73
N PRO A 47 -7.18 9.69 12.75
CA PRO A 47 -6.12 9.08 13.54
C PRO A 47 -5.15 8.31 12.64
N ILE A 48 -3.85 8.54 12.83
CA ILE A 48 -2.79 7.85 12.09
C ILE A 48 -1.76 7.28 13.07
N VAL A 49 -1.26 6.08 12.79
CA VAL A 49 -0.14 5.47 13.51
C VAL A 49 1.17 6.07 13.02
N SER A 50 1.35 6.08 11.71
CA SER A 50 2.51 6.67 11.03
C SER A 50 2.23 6.87 9.55
N ALA A 51 3.03 7.73 8.93
CA ALA A 51 3.05 7.95 7.50
C ALA A 51 4.50 7.93 7.03
N PHE A 52 4.76 7.36 5.86
CA PHE A 52 6.08 7.29 5.28
C PHE A 52 6.06 7.73 3.83
N HIS A 53 7.12 8.38 3.39
CA HIS A 53 7.44 8.55 1.97
C HIS A 53 8.47 7.49 1.59
N LEU A 54 8.09 6.57 0.72
CA LEU A 54 8.92 5.47 0.22
C LEU A 54 9.33 5.77 -1.22
N SER A 55 10.62 5.75 -1.50
CA SER A 55 11.16 5.93 -2.84
C SER A 55 12.27 4.93 -3.15
N LYS A 56 12.50 4.70 -4.44
CA LYS A 56 13.56 3.85 -4.97
C LYS A 56 14.01 4.45 -6.31
N VAL A 57 15.31 4.45 -6.56
CA VAL A 57 15.88 4.98 -7.81
C VAL A 57 15.20 4.33 -9.02
N GLU A 58 14.84 5.16 -10.01
CA GLU A 58 14.15 4.77 -11.27
C GLU A 58 12.74 4.18 -11.11
N GLU A 59 12.16 4.21 -9.91
CA GLU A 59 10.78 3.76 -9.68
C GLU A 59 9.91 4.90 -9.15
N GLU A 60 8.59 4.79 -9.33
CA GLU A 60 7.63 5.76 -8.78
C GLU A 60 7.70 5.79 -7.24
N SER A 61 7.61 6.97 -6.62
CA SER A 61 7.55 7.07 -5.17
C SER A 61 6.11 6.87 -4.65
N TYR A 62 5.99 6.36 -3.43
CA TYR A 62 4.70 6.13 -2.79
C TYR A 62 4.67 6.72 -1.39
N TYR A 63 3.47 7.12 -0.96
CA TYR A 63 3.23 7.40 0.44
C TYR A 63 2.49 6.24 1.10
N LEU A 64 3.01 5.75 2.21
CA LEU A 64 2.41 4.67 3.00
C LEU A 64 1.76 5.27 4.23
N LEU A 65 0.44 5.17 4.35
CA LEU A 65 -0.31 5.69 5.49
C LEU A 65 -0.91 4.54 6.30
N LEU A 66 -0.52 4.43 7.56
CA LEU A 66 -1.09 3.48 8.51
C LEU A 66 -2.17 4.20 9.34
N ILE A 67 -3.38 4.26 8.80
CA ILE A 67 -4.40 5.26 9.15
C ILE A 67 -5.78 4.64 9.45
N ASP A 68 -6.54 5.19 10.40
CA ASP A 68 -7.97 4.88 10.59
C ASP A 68 -8.78 5.58 9.48
N TRP A 69 -8.84 4.91 8.33
CA TRP A 69 -9.28 5.50 7.07
C TRP A 69 -10.76 5.91 7.08
N HIS A 70 -11.63 5.14 7.76
CA HIS A 70 -13.07 5.43 7.83
C HIS A 70 -13.56 5.85 9.21
N ARG A 71 -12.66 6.14 10.17
CA ARG A 71 -13.00 6.63 11.52
C ARG A 71 -13.88 5.67 12.31
N ASN A 72 -13.54 4.39 12.24
CA ASN A 72 -14.29 3.31 12.88
C ASN A 72 -13.35 2.33 13.60
N ASP A 73 -12.18 2.82 14.03
CA ASP A 73 -11.12 2.06 14.68
C ASP A 73 -10.62 0.86 13.83
N ASN A 74 -10.86 0.91 12.52
CA ASN A 74 -10.31 -0.02 11.57
C ASN A 74 -9.20 0.67 10.79
N PHE A 75 -7.98 0.25 11.06
CA PHE A 75 -6.80 0.78 10.41
C PHE A 75 -6.61 0.15 9.03
N TYR A 76 -5.95 0.91 8.16
CA TYR A 76 -5.63 0.57 6.78
C TYR A 76 -4.15 0.85 6.54
N LEU A 77 -3.54 0.10 5.63
CA LEU A 77 -2.42 0.57 4.85
C LEU A 77 -2.99 1.21 3.58
N VAL A 78 -2.97 2.53 3.52
CA VAL A 78 -3.35 3.30 2.32
C VAL A 78 -2.08 3.73 1.60
N ILE A 79 -1.97 3.39 0.33
CA ILE A 79 -0.82 3.69 -0.51
C ILE A 79 -1.24 4.77 -1.50
N TYR A 80 -0.62 5.95 -1.43
CA TYR A 80 -0.82 7.03 -2.38
C TYR A 80 0.31 7.07 -3.40
N VAL A 81 0.00 7.41 -4.65
CA VAL A 81 1.01 7.77 -5.66
C VAL A 81 1.71 9.09 -5.29
N GLU A 82 2.88 9.34 -5.85
CA GLU A 82 3.76 10.46 -5.49
C GLU A 82 3.09 11.84 -5.59
N ASN A 83 2.27 12.08 -6.61
CA ASN A 83 1.55 13.35 -6.74
C ASN A 83 0.33 13.47 -5.79
N LYS A 84 0.09 12.46 -4.95
CA LYS A 84 -1.02 12.34 -4.00
C LYS A 84 -2.42 12.41 -4.63
N SER A 85 -2.53 12.32 -5.95
CA SER A 85 -3.80 12.49 -6.67
C SER A 85 -4.78 11.34 -6.43
N THR A 86 -4.28 10.14 -6.15
CA THR A 86 -5.10 8.94 -5.96
C THR A 86 -4.40 7.88 -5.11
N THR A 87 -5.17 6.91 -4.64
CA THR A 87 -4.65 5.73 -3.95
C THR A 87 -4.25 4.67 -4.98
N ALA A 88 -3.02 4.15 -4.86
CA ALA A 88 -2.58 2.96 -5.59
C ALA A 88 -3.23 1.70 -4.99
N ALA A 89 -3.35 1.64 -3.66
CA ALA A 89 -4.00 0.55 -2.95
C ALA A 89 -4.55 1.01 -1.59
N GLU A 90 -5.62 0.35 -1.14
CA GLU A 90 -6.19 0.48 0.19
C GLU A 90 -6.34 -0.92 0.76
N ILE A 91 -5.59 -1.24 1.82
CA ILE A 91 -5.49 -2.60 2.35
C ILE A 91 -5.87 -2.61 3.82
N ARG A 92 -6.85 -3.43 4.19
CA ARG A 92 -7.34 -3.55 5.58
C ARG A 92 -7.44 -4.99 6.06
N GLU A 93 -7.58 -5.93 5.14
CA GLU A 93 -7.84 -7.32 5.46
C GLU A 93 -6.51 -7.97 5.85
N ILE A 94 -6.53 -8.70 6.97
CA ILE A 94 -5.43 -9.52 7.43
C ILE A 94 -5.87 -10.97 7.31
N ARG A 95 -4.98 -11.82 6.79
CA ARG A 95 -5.12 -13.27 6.81
C ARG A 95 -4.01 -13.85 7.66
N GLU A 96 -4.37 -14.79 8.51
CA GLU A 96 -3.43 -15.63 9.25
C GLU A 96 -3.39 -17.00 8.58
N GLN A 97 -2.19 -17.49 8.31
CA GLN A 97 -1.96 -18.85 7.84
C GLN A 97 -0.65 -19.37 8.43
N ASP A 98 -0.70 -20.53 9.07
CA ASP A 98 0.47 -21.19 9.69
C ASP A 98 1.25 -20.26 10.65
N GLY A 99 0.54 -19.39 11.37
CA GLY A 99 1.12 -18.40 12.30
C GLY A 99 1.75 -17.17 11.64
N GLN A 100 1.70 -17.07 10.30
CA GLN A 100 2.13 -15.89 9.55
C GLN A 100 0.93 -15.02 9.18
N PHE A 101 1.07 -13.70 9.39
CA PHE A 101 0.06 -12.72 9.02
C PHE A 101 0.40 -12.04 7.70
N SER A 102 -0.60 -11.90 6.83
CA SER A 102 -0.48 -11.24 5.53
C SER A 102 -1.56 -10.18 5.36
N LEU A 103 -1.20 -9.05 4.74
CA LEU A 103 -2.13 -8.08 4.18
C LEU A 103 -2.78 -8.69 2.93
N VAL A 104 -4.10 -8.63 2.85
CA VAL A 104 -4.87 -9.13 1.70
C VAL A 104 -5.47 -7.97 0.93
N TRP A 105 -5.09 -7.85 -0.34
CA TRP A 105 -5.66 -6.87 -1.26
C TRP A 105 -6.35 -7.55 -2.42
N LYS A 106 -7.47 -7.00 -2.87
CA LYS A 106 -8.25 -7.53 -4.00
C LYS A 106 -8.32 -6.51 -5.13
N TYR A 107 -7.94 -6.93 -6.32
CA TYR A 107 -8.12 -6.14 -7.53
C TYR A 107 -9.61 -6.01 -7.85
N ASN A 108 -10.12 -4.79 -7.71
CA ASN A 108 -11.51 -4.46 -7.99
C ASN A 108 -11.60 -3.10 -8.68
N PRO A 109 -11.32 -3.01 -10.00
CA PRO A 109 -11.44 -1.76 -10.73
C PRO A 109 -12.90 -1.27 -10.72
N LEU A 110 -13.08 0.03 -10.51
CA LEU A 110 -14.37 0.72 -10.41
C LEU A 110 -14.52 1.83 -11.47
N LYS A 111 -13.85 1.66 -12.62
CA LYS A 111 -13.89 2.66 -13.71
C LYS A 111 -15.27 2.65 -14.38
N ARG A 112 -15.73 3.81 -14.85
CA ARG A 112 -17.06 4.00 -15.45
C ARG A 112 -17.04 3.85 -16.99
N ASP A 113 -16.09 3.09 -17.52
CA ASP A 113 -15.87 2.89 -18.96
C ASP A 113 -16.42 1.55 -19.49
N GLY A 114 -17.04 0.74 -18.62
CA GLY A 114 -17.56 -0.58 -19.00
C GLY A 114 -16.49 -1.68 -19.15
N LYS A 115 -15.19 -1.33 -19.13
CA LYS A 115 -14.08 -2.25 -19.41
C LYS A 115 -13.48 -2.90 -18.16
N ASN A 116 -14.22 -2.94 -17.04
CA ASN A 116 -13.72 -3.54 -15.78
C ASN A 116 -13.55 -5.06 -15.87
N ALA A 117 -14.37 -5.74 -16.67
CA ALA A 117 -14.30 -7.19 -16.84
C ALA A 117 -13.00 -7.61 -17.55
N GLU A 118 -12.63 -6.90 -18.61
CA GLU A 118 -11.38 -7.10 -19.36
C GLU A 118 -10.16 -6.90 -18.47
N ARG A 119 -10.14 -5.82 -17.68
CA ARG A 119 -9.07 -5.56 -16.72
C ARG A 119 -8.93 -6.67 -15.69
N LYS A 120 -10.04 -7.19 -15.15
CA LYS A 120 -10.02 -8.32 -14.21
C LYS A 120 -9.51 -9.60 -14.88
N ALA A 121 -9.93 -9.87 -16.10
CA ALA A 121 -9.45 -11.02 -16.87
C ALA A 121 -7.94 -10.93 -17.10
N TYR A 122 -7.45 -9.79 -17.58
CA TYR A 122 -6.02 -9.52 -17.77
C TYR A 122 -5.24 -9.67 -16.45
N PHE A 123 -5.68 -9.02 -15.37
CA PHE A 123 -4.99 -9.08 -14.08
C PHE A 123 -4.85 -10.53 -13.59
N LYS A 124 -5.95 -11.30 -13.67
CA LYS A 124 -5.93 -12.72 -13.27
C LYS A 124 -5.05 -13.57 -14.19
N GLN A 125 -5.07 -13.32 -15.49
CA GLN A 125 -4.27 -14.08 -16.46
C GLN A 125 -2.77 -13.82 -16.27
N VAL A 126 -2.36 -12.55 -16.11
CA VAL A 126 -0.95 -12.17 -16.03
C VAL A 126 -0.37 -12.36 -14.63
N PHE A 127 -1.16 -12.10 -13.58
CA PHE A 127 -0.69 -12.13 -12.19
C PHE A 127 -1.25 -13.31 -11.38
N GLY A 128 -1.99 -14.23 -12.02
CA GLY A 128 -2.46 -15.51 -11.47
C GLY A 128 -3.72 -15.43 -10.60
N SER A 129 -3.89 -14.35 -9.84
CA SER A 129 -5.00 -14.17 -8.90
C SER A 129 -5.50 -12.73 -8.88
N LEU A 130 -6.79 -12.53 -8.61
CA LEU A 130 -7.34 -11.21 -8.29
C LEU A 130 -7.02 -10.77 -6.85
N GLN A 131 -6.54 -11.69 -6.03
CA GLN A 131 -6.15 -11.43 -4.65
C GLN A 131 -4.63 -11.50 -4.54
N VAL A 132 -4.05 -10.46 -3.95
CA VAL A 132 -2.63 -10.36 -3.64
C VAL A 132 -2.48 -10.44 -2.12
N GLU A 133 -1.60 -11.32 -1.66
CA GLU A 133 -1.23 -11.45 -0.26
C GLU A 133 0.20 -10.95 -0.07
N ILE A 134 0.38 -10.06 0.90
CA ILE A 134 1.68 -9.44 1.21
C ILE A 134 2.00 -9.76 2.67
N PRO A 135 3.02 -10.62 2.93
CA PRO A 135 3.41 -10.95 4.28
C PRO A 135 3.74 -9.70 5.09
N ILE A 136 3.18 -9.60 6.30
CA ILE A 136 3.52 -8.53 7.23
C ILE A 136 4.93 -8.81 7.77
N PRO A 137 5.87 -7.85 7.71
CA PRO A 137 7.18 -8.04 8.28
C PRO A 137 7.06 -8.25 9.80
N SER A 138 7.63 -9.34 10.28
CA SER A 138 7.75 -9.68 11.71
C SER A 138 9.08 -9.19 12.29
N THR A 139 10.07 -8.97 11.43
CA THR A 139 11.39 -8.43 11.79
C THR A 139 11.82 -7.32 10.80
N PRO A 140 12.79 -6.46 11.18
CA PRO A 140 13.27 -5.40 10.29
C PRO A 140 13.85 -5.94 8.98
N ASN A 141 14.49 -7.12 9.00
CA ASN A 141 15.12 -7.72 7.82
C ASN A 141 14.12 -8.11 6.72
N GLU A 142 12.83 -8.22 7.07
CA GLU A 142 11.77 -8.58 6.12
C GLU A 142 11.14 -7.35 5.44
N VAL A 143 11.46 -6.14 5.92
CA VAL A 143 10.86 -4.88 5.42
C VAL A 143 11.22 -4.61 3.96
N GLU A 144 12.42 -4.97 3.51
CA GLU A 144 12.79 -4.78 2.10
C GLU A 144 11.96 -5.66 1.16
N ARG A 145 11.72 -6.92 1.56
CA ARG A 145 10.82 -7.81 0.82
C ARG A 145 9.41 -7.25 0.81
N PHE A 146 8.94 -6.76 1.96
CA PHE A 146 7.64 -6.10 2.07
C PHE A 146 7.50 -4.91 1.10
N PHE A 147 8.50 -4.03 1.01
CA PHE A 147 8.49 -2.92 0.04
C PHE A 147 8.48 -3.41 -1.41
N ASN A 148 9.30 -4.41 -1.76
CA ASN A 148 9.26 -5.00 -3.10
C ASN A 148 7.86 -5.52 -3.46
N ASP A 149 7.16 -6.16 -2.51
CA ASP A 149 5.80 -6.65 -2.71
C ASP A 149 4.79 -5.50 -2.84
N LEU A 150 4.92 -4.40 -2.08
CA LEU A 150 4.11 -3.20 -2.25
C LEU A 150 4.31 -2.54 -3.62
N TYR A 151 5.55 -2.41 -4.08
CA TYR A 151 5.87 -1.89 -5.41
C TYR A 151 5.29 -2.77 -6.51
N LYS A 152 5.45 -4.09 -6.38
CA LYS A 152 4.88 -5.06 -7.33
C LYS A 152 3.36 -4.93 -7.38
N LEU A 153 2.68 -4.82 -6.24
CA LEU A 153 1.24 -4.59 -6.17
C LEU A 153 0.84 -3.33 -6.95
N CYS A 154 1.48 -2.19 -6.66
CA CYS A 154 1.12 -0.90 -7.25
C CYS A 154 1.36 -0.91 -8.77
N ARG A 155 2.49 -1.43 -9.23
CA ARG A 155 2.79 -1.57 -10.66
C ARG A 155 1.79 -2.46 -11.37
N ASN A 156 1.53 -3.66 -10.84
CA ASN A 156 0.59 -4.61 -11.45
C ASN A 156 -0.82 -4.01 -11.58
N ARG A 157 -1.26 -3.30 -10.53
CA ARG A 157 -2.53 -2.57 -10.53
C ARG A 157 -2.56 -1.51 -11.63
N GLN A 158 -1.53 -0.67 -11.73
CA GLN A 158 -1.46 0.36 -12.76
C GLN A 158 -1.38 -0.22 -14.18
N THR A 159 -0.61 -1.27 -14.40
CA THR A 159 -0.50 -1.95 -15.69
C THR A 159 -1.85 -2.50 -16.14
N ALA A 160 -2.55 -3.22 -15.26
CA ALA A 160 -3.87 -3.74 -15.57
C ALA A 160 -4.91 -2.64 -15.82
N ASP A 161 -4.74 -1.47 -15.22
CA ASP A 161 -5.66 -0.35 -15.41
C ASP A 161 -5.58 0.31 -16.78
N ARG A 162 -4.41 0.22 -17.42
CA ARG A 162 -4.09 0.81 -18.72
C ARG A 162 -4.22 -0.17 -19.88
N ILE A 163 -4.50 -1.44 -19.62
CA ILE A 163 -4.54 -2.47 -20.68
C ILE A 163 -5.52 -2.13 -21.80
N ILE A 164 -6.62 -1.46 -21.47
CA ILE A 164 -7.63 -1.05 -22.46
C ILE A 164 -7.13 0.02 -23.42
N ASP A 165 -6.14 0.82 -23.00
CA ASP A 165 -5.59 1.92 -23.78
C ASP A 165 -4.59 1.38 -24.82
N LEU A 166 -4.12 0.14 -24.65
CA LEU A 166 -3.19 -0.54 -25.56
C LEU A 166 -3.90 -1.26 -26.72
N TYR A 167 -5.21 -1.51 -26.60
CA TYR A 167 -6.02 -2.22 -27.61
C TYR A 167 -6.90 -1.29 -28.46
N ASP A 168 -6.98 0.00 -28.14
CA ASP A 168 -7.76 1.00 -28.87
C ASP A 168 -6.93 1.71 -29.99
N ILE A 169 -5.94 1.03 -30.60
CA ILE A 169 -5.16 1.52 -31.76
C ILE A 169 -5.67 0.89 -33.06
#